data_AF-A0A519L6E7-F1
#
_entry.id   AF-A0A519L6E7-F1
#
_cell.length_a   1.000
_cell.length_b   1.000
_cell.length_c   1.000
_cell.angle_alpha   90.00
_cell.angle_beta   90.00
_cell.angle_gamma   90.00
#
_symmetry.space_group_name_H-M   'P 1'
#
loop_
_entity.id
_entity.type
_entity.pdbx_description
1 polymer ?
#
loop_
_entity_poly.entity_id
_entity_poly.type
_entity_poly.pdbx_seq_one_letter_code
_entity_poly.pdbx_strand_id
1 'polypeptide(L)'
;MKTCLSILIFILACGFAKSQTKVSAKEVVNYVGKEVTLCNSVYSARAMKNINLFNIGGKFPKEVITMVVFKSDRAKKVTKEPV
;
A
#
# COMPACT_ATOMS: atom_id res chain seq x y z
N MET A 1 34.99 -3.92 -26.14
CA MET A 1 33.99 -4.94 -25.74
C MET A 1 33.62 -4.86 -24.26
N LYS A 2 34.56 -4.63 -23.34
CA LYS A 2 34.33 -4.55 -21.88
C LYS A 2 33.36 -3.42 -21.47
N THR A 3 33.44 -2.27 -22.15
CA THR A 3 32.60 -1.08 -21.89
C THR A 3 31.13 -1.30 -22.28
N CYS A 4 30.85 -1.99 -23.39
CA CYS A 4 29.48 -2.29 -23.81
C CYS A 4 28.80 -3.30 -22.88
N LEU A 5 29.55 -4.28 -22.37
CA LEU A 5 29.04 -5.27 -21.42
C LEU A 5 28.64 -4.63 -20.08
N SER A 6 29.42 -3.65 -19.62
CA SER A 6 29.12 -2.90 -18.39
C SER A 6 27.83 -2.08 -18.50
N ILE A 7 27.59 -1.45 -19.66
CA ILE A 7 26.35 -0.69 -19.92
C ILE A 7 25.13 -1.60 -19.94
N LEU A 8 25.25 -2.79 -20.55
CA LEU A 8 24.15 -3.76 -20.61
C LEU A 8 23.74 -4.28 -19.22
N ILE A 9 24.72 -4.54 -18.35
CA ILE A 9 24.49 -4.96 -16.95
C ILE A 9 23.80 -3.85 -16.15
N PHE A 10 24.20 -2.58 -16.37
CA PHE A 10 23.60 -1.44 -15.68
C PHE A 10 22.12 -1.24 -16.08
N ILE A 11 21.78 -1.38 -17.37
CA ILE A 11 20.40 -1.27 -17.86
C ILE A 11 19.51 -2.40 -17.29
N LEU A 12 20.04 -3.63 -17.19
CA LEU A 12 19.30 -4.75 -16.61
C LEU A 12 19.01 -4.57 -15.12
N ALA A 13 19.93 -3.94 -14.37
CA ALA A 13 19.77 -3.71 -12.94
C ALA A 13 18.70 -2.64 -12.61
N CYS A 14 18.53 -1.63 -13.47
CA CYS A 14 17.55 -0.56 -13.25
C CYS A 14 16.09 -0.96 -13.54
N GLY A 15 15.84 -2.06 -14.25
CA GLY A 15 14.50 -2.45 -14.69
C GLY A 15 13.58 -3.06 -13.62
N PHE A 16 14.12 -3.41 -12.45
CA PHE A 16 13.38 -4.15 -11.41
C PHE A 16 12.97 -3.29 -10.20
N ALA A 17 12.79 -1.99 -10.37
CA ALA A 17 12.19 -1.16 -9.34
C ALA A 17 10.71 -1.55 -9.17
N LYS A 18 10.39 -2.28 -8.08
CA LYS A 18 9.01 -2.54 -7.67
C LYS A 18 8.36 -1.23 -7.20
N SER A 19 7.77 -0.49 -8.12
CA SER A 19 6.90 0.64 -7.76
C SER A 19 5.57 0.08 -7.23
N GLN A 20 5.26 0.34 -5.95
CA GLN A 20 3.96 -0.03 -5.39
C GLN A 20 2.85 0.68 -6.17
N THR A 21 1.86 -0.07 -6.65
CA THR A 21 0.75 0.52 -7.40
C THR A 21 -0.11 1.35 -6.47
N LYS A 22 -0.18 2.66 -6.72
CA LYS A 22 -1.08 3.57 -6.01
C LYS A 22 -2.48 3.43 -6.59
N VAL A 23 -3.48 3.18 -5.74
CA VAL A 23 -4.87 2.97 -6.17
C VAL A 23 -5.83 3.85 -5.38
N SER A 24 -6.93 4.27 -6.02
CA SER A 24 -8.03 4.92 -5.31
C SER A 24 -8.85 3.91 -4.50
N ALA A 25 -9.63 4.39 -3.53
CA ALA A 25 -10.52 3.51 -2.76
C ALA A 25 -11.56 2.82 -3.65
N LYS A 26 -11.99 3.46 -4.75
CA LYS A 26 -12.98 2.88 -5.68
C LYS A 26 -12.40 1.73 -6.53
N GLU A 27 -11.11 1.81 -6.85
CA GLU A 27 -10.44 0.83 -7.71
C GLU A 27 -9.90 -0.36 -6.94
N VAL A 28 -9.77 -0.27 -5.60
CA VAL A 28 -9.11 -1.29 -4.76
C VAL A 28 -9.71 -2.69 -4.94
N VAL A 29 -11.00 -2.78 -5.29
CA VAL A 29 -11.70 -4.05 -5.56
C VAL A 29 -11.11 -4.82 -6.75
N ASN A 30 -10.43 -4.13 -7.67
CA ASN A 30 -9.79 -4.74 -8.84
C ASN A 30 -8.39 -5.31 -8.53
N TYR A 31 -7.91 -5.16 -7.29
CA TYR A 31 -6.54 -5.51 -6.88
C TYR A 31 -6.50 -6.57 -5.77
N VAL A 32 -7.56 -7.37 -5.63
CA VAL A 32 -7.60 -8.49 -4.66
C VAL A 32 -6.41 -9.42 -4.88
N GLY A 33 -5.71 -9.76 -3.79
CA GLY A 33 -4.52 -10.61 -3.80
C GLY A 33 -3.21 -9.89 -4.17
N LYS A 34 -3.24 -8.58 -4.43
CA LYS A 34 -2.05 -7.76 -4.73
C LYS A 34 -1.72 -6.82 -3.57
N GLU A 35 -0.43 -6.48 -3.45
CA GLU A 35 0.02 -5.39 -2.58
C GLU A 35 -0.13 -4.06 -3.32
N VAL A 36 -0.80 -3.09 -2.68
CA VAL A 36 -1.09 -1.76 -3.25
C VAL A 36 -0.95 -0.68 -2.19
N THR A 37 -0.72 0.55 -2.63
CA THR A 37 -0.73 1.74 -1.79
C THR A 37 -2.06 2.47 -1.95
N LEU A 38 -2.86 2.50 -0.89
CA LEU A 38 -4.14 3.22 -0.84
C LEU A 38 -3.97 4.55 -0.13
N CYS A 39 -4.16 5.66 -0.85
CA CYS A 39 -4.16 7.00 -0.28
C CYS A 39 -5.58 7.55 -0.24
N ASN A 40 -6.14 7.69 0.97
CA ASN A 40 -7.49 8.23 1.14
C ASN A 40 -7.73 8.67 2.60
N SER A 41 -8.84 9.35 2.85
CA SER A 41 -9.26 9.77 4.19
C SER A 41 -9.85 8.59 4.98
N VAL A 42 -9.51 8.56 6.27
CA VAL A 42 -10.15 7.66 7.25
C VAL A 42 -11.35 8.37 7.86
N TYR A 43 -12.52 7.74 7.81
CA TYR A 43 -13.78 8.34 8.27
C TYR A 43 -14.24 7.83 9.63
N SER A 44 -13.82 6.63 10.02
CA SER A 44 -14.02 6.09 11.37
C SER A 44 -13.01 5.00 11.68
N ALA A 45 -12.72 4.82 12.96
CA ALA A 45 -11.83 3.77 13.45
C ALA A 45 -12.47 3.03 14.63
N ARG A 46 -12.24 1.73 14.72
CA ARG A 46 -12.63 0.90 15.86
C ARG A 46 -11.45 0.08 16.32
N ALA A 47 -11.02 0.28 17.56
CA ALA A 47 -9.96 -0.50 18.17
C ALA A 47 -10.55 -1.70 18.93
N MET A 48 -9.92 -2.86 18.78
CA MET A 48 -10.20 -4.08 19.54
C MET A 48 -8.90 -4.64 20.10
N LYS A 49 -9.00 -5.65 20.98
CA LYS A 49 -7.84 -6.25 21.67
C LYS A 49 -6.71 -6.64 20.71
N ASN A 50 -7.05 -7.26 19.58
CA ASN A 50 -6.08 -7.83 18.63
C ASN A 50 -6.09 -7.19 17.23
N ILE A 51 -7.08 -6.37 16.90
CA ILE A 51 -7.23 -5.75 15.58
C ILE A 51 -7.71 -4.31 15.71
N ASN A 52 -7.38 -3.47 14.74
CA ASN A 52 -7.99 -2.16 14.53
C ASN A 52 -8.66 -2.17 13.16
N LEU A 53 -9.87 -1.61 13.09
CA LEU A 53 -10.62 -1.43 11.84
C LEU A 53 -10.62 0.05 11.48
N PHE A 54 -10.36 0.37 10.21
CA PHE A 54 -10.43 1.73 9.67
C PHE A 54 -11.31 1.74 8.44
N ASN A 55 -12.38 2.53 8.49
CA ASN A 55 -13.31 2.69 7.38
C ASN A 55 -12.86 3.84 6.48
N ILE A 56 -12.70 3.55 5.19
CA ILE A 56 -12.09 4.42 4.19
C ILE A 56 -13.10 4.70 3.08
N GLY A 57 -13.11 5.94 2.57
CA GLY A 57 -13.99 6.36 1.48
C GLY A 57 -15.45 6.60 1.88
N GLY A 58 -15.79 6.50 3.17
CA GLY A 58 -17.12 6.80 3.70
C GLY A 58 -17.26 6.43 5.17
N LYS A 59 -18.28 6.99 5.85
CA LYS A 59 -18.65 6.59 7.21
C LYS A 59 -19.45 5.28 7.17
N PHE A 60 -19.32 4.46 8.21
CA PHE A 60 -20.16 3.27 8.37
C PHE A 60 -21.67 3.61 8.29
N PRO A 61 -22.50 2.85 7.57
CA PRO A 61 -22.21 1.61 6.81
C PRO A 61 -21.93 1.82 5.31
N LYS A 62 -21.53 3.03 4.90
CA LYS A 62 -21.30 3.43 3.50
C LYS A 62 -19.82 3.54 3.14
N GLU A 63 -18.93 2.93 3.91
CA GLU A 63 -17.51 2.83 3.57
C GLU A 63 -17.29 2.04 2.29
N VAL A 64 -16.25 2.38 1.53
CA VAL A 64 -15.88 1.64 0.33
C VAL A 64 -15.07 0.39 0.71
N ILE A 65 -14.21 0.54 1.72
CA ILE A 65 -13.38 -0.55 2.24
C ILE A 65 -13.08 -0.33 3.73
N THR A 66 -12.99 -1.43 4.46
CA THR A 66 -12.47 -1.47 5.83
C THR A 66 -11.08 -2.06 5.84
N MET A 67 -10.08 -1.28 6.26
CA MET A 67 -8.73 -1.76 6.48
C MET A 67 -8.62 -2.39 7.88
N VAL A 68 -8.07 -3.62 7.93
CA VAL A 68 -7.81 -4.35 9.17
C VAL A 68 -6.32 -4.28 9.48
N VAL A 69 -5.97 -3.78 10.68
CA VAL A 69 -4.58 -3.77 11.17
C VAL A 69 -4.47 -4.70 12.39
N PHE A 70 -3.75 -5.79 12.24
CA PHE A 70 -3.49 -6.74 13.33
C PHE A 70 -2.51 -6.18 14.35
N LYS A 71 -2.62 -6.64 15.60
CA LYS A 71 -1.75 -6.21 16.71
C LYS A 71 -0.26 -6.44 16.41
N SER A 72 0.07 -7.55 15.76
CA SER A 72 1.42 -7.90 15.31
C SER A 72 2.02 -6.88 14.34
N ASP A 73 1.18 -6.16 13.59
CA ASP A 73 1.62 -5.25 12.53
C ASP A 73 1.65 -3.78 12.99
N ARG A 74 1.15 -3.45 14.19
CA ARG A 74 1.14 -2.06 14.71
C ARG A 74 2.53 -1.45 14.87
N ALA A 75 3.53 -2.28 15.13
CA ALA A 75 4.93 -1.85 15.30
C ALA A 75 5.69 -1.72 13.97
N LYS A 76 5.13 -2.24 12.86
CA LYS A 76 5.69 -2.02 11.54
C LYS A 76 5.45 -0.56 11.20
N LYS A 77 6.53 0.22 11.15
CA LYS A 77 6.49 1.68 10.99
C LYS A 77 5.58 2.05 9.81
N VAL A 78 4.61 2.91 10.08
CA VAL A 78 4.07 3.84 9.09
C VAL A 78 5.23 4.76 8.73
N THR A 79 5.99 4.42 7.70
CA THR A 79 7.01 5.31 7.16
C THR A 79 6.27 6.54 6.63
N LYS A 80 6.29 7.63 7.41
CA LYS A 80 6.05 8.95 6.86
C LYS A 80 7.24 9.25 5.97
N GLU A 81 7.17 8.86 4.71
CA GLU A 81 7.81 9.68 3.69
C GLU A 81 6.73 10.64 3.19
N PRO A 82 6.73 11.89 3.71
CA PRO A 82 5.97 12.94 3.05
C PRO A 82 6.68 13.23 1.73
N VAL A 83 5.97 13.03 0.62
CA VAL A 83 6.26 13.72 -0.64
C VAL A 83 5.39 14.96 -0.67
#